data_AF-A0A969DNX7-F1
#
_entry.id   AF-A0A969DNX7-F1
#
_cell.length_a   1.000
_cell.length_b   1.000
_cell.length_c   1.000
_cell.angle_alpha   90.00
_cell.angle_beta   90.00
_cell.angle_gamma   90.00
#
_symmetry.space_group_name_H-M   'P 1'
#
loop_
_entity.id
_entity.type
_entity.pdbx_description
1 polymer ?
#
loop_
_entity_poly.entity_id
_entity_poly.type
_entity_poly.pdbx_seq_one_letter_code
_entity_poly.pdbx_strand_id
1 'polypeptide(L)'
;MNLRLRLQELAGYFPAVDLEALRQLPEGTLGHAYAQHMQENGIYPLVISPDLQAEAHQDPFALRYTATHDIFHVLLGFDTSYAGEMGVFAFTVAQNYSQFLNAYMPFAKQFIP
;
A
#
# COMPACT_ATOMS: atom_id res chain seq x y z
N MET A 1 9.16 17.90 -1.77
CA MET A 1 10.13 16.87 -1.32
C MET A 1 9.91 15.61 -2.15
N ASN A 2 10.96 15.05 -2.76
CA ASN A 2 10.84 13.94 -3.72
C ASN A 2 10.72 12.59 -2.98
N LEU A 3 9.53 11.99 -2.98
CA LEU A 3 9.24 10.71 -2.29
C LEU A 3 10.18 9.59 -2.76
N ARG A 4 10.48 9.49 -4.06
CA ARG A 4 11.38 8.46 -4.60
C ARG A 4 12.77 8.53 -3.99
N LEU A 5 13.33 9.74 -3.83
CA LEU A 5 14.66 9.90 -3.23
C LEU A 5 14.71 9.38 -1.78
N ARG A 6 13.66 9.59 -0.99
CA ARG A 6 13.59 9.06 0.39
C ARG A 6 13.36 7.55 0.42
N LEU A 7 12.64 7.00 -0.55
CA LEU A 7 12.42 5.55 -0.62
C LEU A 7 13.67 4.79 -1.05
N GLN A 8 14.61 5.43 -1.76
CA GLN A 8 15.84 4.79 -2.21
C GLN A 8 16.69 4.28 -1.03
N GLU A 9 16.66 4.94 0.11
CA GLU A 9 17.32 4.50 1.36
C GLU A 9 16.78 3.14 1.85
N LEU A 10 15.58 2.76 1.41
CA LEU A 10 14.88 1.54 1.81
C LEU A 10 14.80 0.51 0.67
N ALA A 11 15.56 0.70 -0.41
CA ALA A 11 15.49 -0.14 -1.60
C ALA A 11 15.95 -1.60 -1.41
N GLY A 12 16.55 -1.93 -0.25
CA GLY A 12 16.87 -3.31 0.15
C GLY A 12 16.08 -3.82 1.36
N TYR A 13 15.05 -3.09 1.79
CA TYR A 13 14.31 -3.42 3.02
C TYR A 13 12.96 -4.08 2.72
N PHE A 14 12.92 -5.41 2.89
CA PHE A 14 11.81 -6.27 2.53
C PHE A 14 11.51 -7.28 3.65
N PRO A 15 10.96 -6.84 4.79
CA PRO A 15 10.70 -7.75 5.91
C PRO A 15 9.61 -8.76 5.53
N ALA A 16 9.82 -10.02 5.91
CA ALA A 16 8.76 -11.01 5.82
C ALA A 16 7.62 -10.65 6.79
N VAL A 17 6.40 -10.94 6.38
CA VAL A 17 5.19 -10.70 7.17
C VAL A 17 4.63 -12.04 7.64
N ASP A 18 4.67 -12.28 8.94
CA ASP A 18 4.10 -13.46 9.58
C ASP A 18 2.71 -13.13 10.14
N LEU A 19 1.67 -13.49 9.40
CA LEU A 19 0.29 -13.21 9.80
C LEU A 19 -0.10 -13.95 11.09
N GLU A 20 0.48 -15.13 11.36
CA GLU A 20 0.17 -15.87 12.58
C GLU A 20 0.73 -15.14 13.80
N ALA A 21 1.99 -14.72 13.72
CA ALA A 21 2.61 -13.93 14.77
C ALA A 21 1.86 -12.60 15.02
N LEU A 22 1.44 -11.92 13.94
CA LEU A 22 0.69 -10.67 14.04
C LEU A 22 -0.69 -10.86 14.68
N ARG A 23 -1.37 -11.98 14.41
CA ARG A 23 -2.69 -12.30 15.01
C ARG A 23 -2.62 -12.50 16.52
N GLN A 24 -1.46 -12.92 17.05
CA GLN A 24 -1.25 -13.10 18.49
C GLN A 24 -1.00 -11.77 19.24
N LEU A 25 -0.85 -10.64 18.53
CA LEU A 25 -0.73 -9.34 19.17
C LEU A 25 -2.06 -8.92 19.83
N PRO A 26 -2.03 -8.01 20.83
CA PRO A 26 -3.26 -7.54 21.47
C PRO A 26 -4.25 -6.91 20.49
N GLU A 27 -5.54 -7.08 20.76
CA GLU A 27 -6.63 -6.41 20.04
C GLU A 27 -6.43 -4.88 20.07
N GLY A 28 -6.77 -4.22 18.96
CA GLY A 28 -6.57 -2.78 18.78
C GLY A 28 -5.16 -2.39 18.30
N THR A 29 -4.20 -3.32 18.24
CA THR A 29 -2.92 -3.07 17.55
C THR A 29 -3.08 -3.16 16.04
N LEU A 30 -2.24 -2.43 15.30
CA LEU A 30 -2.23 -2.49 13.85
C LEU A 30 -1.95 -3.91 13.33
N GLY A 31 -1.01 -4.62 13.96
CA GLY A 31 -0.66 -5.98 13.54
C GLY A 31 -1.83 -6.95 13.67
N HIS A 32 -2.56 -6.91 14.80
CA HIS A 32 -3.74 -7.73 15.01
C HIS A 32 -4.83 -7.43 13.97
N ALA A 33 -5.15 -6.15 13.76
CA ALA A 33 -6.18 -5.72 12.81
C ALA A 33 -5.81 -6.07 11.36
N TYR A 34 -4.54 -5.93 10.98
CA TYR A 34 -4.04 -6.32 9.68
C TYR A 34 -4.14 -7.83 9.45
N ALA A 35 -3.70 -8.65 10.41
CA ALA A 35 -3.81 -10.10 10.29
C ALA A 35 -5.27 -10.57 10.15
N GLN A 36 -6.17 -9.96 10.91
CA GLN A 36 -7.61 -10.21 10.79
C GLN A 36 -8.16 -9.83 9.41
N HIS A 37 -7.85 -8.63 8.92
CA HIS A 37 -8.28 -8.16 7.59
C HIS A 37 -7.82 -9.09 6.47
N MET A 38 -6.56 -9.52 6.50
CA MET A 38 -6.00 -10.44 5.51
C MET A 38 -6.72 -11.80 5.56
N GLN A 39 -6.97 -12.33 6.75
CA GLN A 39 -7.67 -13.61 6.94
C GLN A 39 -9.12 -13.57 6.45
N GLU A 40 -9.88 -12.52 6.81
CA GLU A 40 -11.29 -12.37 6.45
C GLU A 40 -11.51 -12.25 4.93
N ASN A 41 -10.56 -11.64 4.23
CA ASN A 41 -10.65 -11.42 2.79
C ASN A 41 -9.88 -12.48 1.97
N GLY A 42 -9.25 -13.47 2.61
CA GLY A 42 -8.47 -14.52 1.93
C GLY A 42 -7.23 -13.99 1.19
N ILE A 43 -6.65 -12.90 1.68
CA ILE A 43 -5.49 -12.22 1.09
C ILE A 43 -4.22 -12.71 1.78
N TYR A 44 -3.14 -12.82 1.02
CA TYR A 44 -1.82 -13.22 1.51
C TYR A 44 -0.79 -12.12 1.28
N PRO A 45 0.17 -11.92 2.21
CA PRO A 45 1.23 -10.94 2.01
C PRO A 45 2.02 -11.24 0.73
N LEU A 46 2.46 -10.18 0.06
CA LEU A 46 3.26 -10.30 -1.15
C LEU A 46 4.53 -11.13 -0.91
N VAL A 47 4.72 -12.18 -1.70
CA VAL A 47 5.96 -12.94 -1.74
C VAL A 47 6.94 -12.25 -2.67
N ILE A 48 8.08 -11.82 -2.12
CA ILE A 48 9.06 -11.00 -2.86
C ILE A 48 10.12 -11.91 -3.49
N SER A 49 10.02 -12.10 -4.80
CA SER A 49 10.99 -12.87 -5.59
C SER A 49 12.31 -12.12 -5.79
N PRO A 50 13.42 -12.80 -6.14
CA PRO A 50 14.68 -12.14 -6.49
C PRO A 50 14.56 -11.10 -7.60
N ASP A 51 13.71 -11.35 -8.61
CA ASP A 51 13.47 -10.41 -9.70
C ASP A 51 12.79 -9.12 -9.20
N LEU A 52 11.77 -9.26 -8.33
CA LEU A 52 11.12 -8.10 -7.69
C LEU A 52 12.08 -7.31 -6.81
N GLN A 53 13.03 -7.98 -6.14
CA GLN A 53 14.07 -7.28 -5.37
C GLN A 53 14.97 -6.46 -6.30
N ALA A 54 15.39 -7.04 -7.44
CA ALA A 54 16.22 -6.35 -8.41
C ALA A 54 15.52 -5.11 -9.01
N GLU A 55 14.22 -5.22 -9.31
CA GLU A 55 13.40 -4.07 -9.75
C GLU A 55 13.28 -3.00 -8.66
N ALA A 56 13.00 -3.42 -7.42
CA ALA A 56 12.84 -2.50 -6.29
C ALA A 56 14.15 -1.79 -5.91
N HIS A 57 15.31 -2.36 -6.21
CA HIS A 57 16.59 -1.66 -6.09
C HIS A 57 16.69 -0.45 -7.03
N GLN A 58 16.02 -0.49 -8.18
CA GLN A 58 16.01 0.61 -9.16
C GLN A 58 14.90 1.63 -8.86
N ASP A 59 13.69 1.17 -8.54
CA ASP A 59 12.57 2.00 -8.12
C ASP A 59 11.73 1.28 -7.05
N PRO A 60 11.96 1.56 -5.75
CA PRO A 60 11.31 0.83 -4.66
C PRO A 60 9.83 1.16 -4.50
N PHE A 61 9.32 2.18 -5.20
CA PHE A 61 7.98 2.70 -4.97
C PHE A 61 6.89 1.65 -5.20
N ALA A 62 6.92 0.95 -6.34
CA ALA A 62 5.88 -0.02 -6.70
C ALA A 62 5.81 -1.14 -5.67
N LEU A 63 6.96 -1.77 -5.35
CA LEU A 63 7.01 -2.85 -4.37
C LEU A 63 6.55 -2.39 -2.99
N ARG A 64 6.99 -1.21 -2.53
CA ARG A 64 6.57 -0.69 -1.23
C ARG A 64 5.08 -0.37 -1.19
N TYR A 65 4.54 0.25 -2.23
CA TYR A 65 3.11 0.54 -2.30
C TYR A 65 2.30 -0.75 -2.21
N THR A 66 2.62 -1.75 -3.03
CA THR A 66 1.95 -3.05 -3.02
C THR A 66 2.06 -3.74 -1.65
N ALA A 67 3.26 -3.77 -1.04
CA ALA A 67 3.46 -4.41 0.25
C ALA A 67 2.70 -3.72 1.41
N THR A 68 2.36 -2.44 1.27
CA THR A 68 1.63 -1.67 2.29
C THR A 68 0.17 -1.38 1.93
N HIS A 69 -0.28 -1.76 0.74
CA HIS A 69 -1.62 -1.43 0.22
C HIS A 69 -2.73 -1.83 1.19
N ASP A 70 -2.70 -3.08 1.63
CA ASP A 70 -3.74 -3.65 2.48
C ASP A 70 -3.76 -3.04 3.89
N ILE A 71 -2.65 -2.41 4.32
CA ILE A 71 -2.62 -1.62 5.56
C ILE A 71 -3.53 -0.38 5.43
N PHE A 72 -3.68 0.20 4.24
CA PHE A 72 -4.58 1.35 4.04
C PHE A 72 -6.04 0.98 4.24
N HIS A 73 -6.47 -0.21 3.83
CA HIS A 73 -7.82 -0.69 4.13
C HIS A 73 -8.09 -0.70 5.64
N VAL A 74 -7.15 -1.22 6.43
CA VAL A 74 -7.23 -1.28 7.89
C VAL A 74 -7.28 0.13 8.51
N LEU A 75 -6.38 1.02 8.09
CA LEU A 75 -6.27 2.36 8.67
C LEU A 75 -7.42 3.30 8.28
N LEU A 76 -7.96 3.14 7.06
CA LEU A 76 -9.00 4.02 6.52
C LEU A 76 -10.41 3.47 6.73
N GLY A 77 -10.56 2.19 7.09
CA GLY A 77 -11.85 1.53 7.26
C GLY A 77 -12.56 1.22 5.94
N PHE A 78 -11.81 1.11 4.83
CA PHE A 78 -12.35 0.67 3.55
C PHE A 78 -12.29 -0.85 3.45
N ASP A 79 -13.40 -1.48 3.06
CA ASP A 79 -13.42 -2.91 2.72
C ASP A 79 -12.74 -3.17 1.37
N THR A 80 -12.72 -4.43 0.93
CA THR A 80 -12.16 -4.85 -0.38
C THR A 80 -13.22 -4.95 -1.47
N SER A 81 -14.39 -4.31 -1.26
CA SER A 81 -15.38 -4.16 -2.33
C SER A 81 -14.85 -3.16 -3.37
N TYR A 82 -15.43 -3.14 -4.56
CA TYR A 82 -15.06 -2.15 -5.57
C TYR A 82 -15.15 -0.70 -5.05
N ALA A 83 -16.14 -0.38 -4.22
CA ALA A 83 -16.27 0.95 -3.62
C ALA A 83 -15.15 1.23 -2.60
N GLY A 84 -14.77 0.23 -1.79
CA GLY A 84 -13.67 0.32 -0.84
C GLY A 84 -12.32 0.51 -1.51
N GLU A 85 -12.04 -0.26 -2.56
CA GLU A 85 -10.84 -0.11 -3.41
C GLU A 85 -10.75 1.29 -4.02
N MET A 86 -11.87 1.82 -4.53
CA MET A 86 -11.93 3.19 -5.05
C MET A 86 -11.68 4.24 -3.96
N GLY A 87 -12.04 3.96 -2.70
CA GLY A 87 -11.71 4.78 -1.54
C GLY A 87 -10.21 4.84 -1.25
N VAL A 88 -9.54 3.67 -1.22
CA VAL A 88 -8.07 3.59 -1.07
C VAL A 88 -7.36 4.26 -2.26
N PHE A 89 -7.85 4.05 -3.48
CA PHE A 89 -7.33 4.72 -4.68
C PHE A 89 -7.47 6.24 -4.58
N ALA A 90 -8.64 6.76 -4.20
CA ALA A 90 -8.85 8.20 -4.03
C ALA A 90 -7.91 8.78 -2.95
N PHE A 91 -7.72 8.07 -1.84
CA PHE A 91 -6.77 8.46 -0.80
C PHE A 91 -5.33 8.55 -1.33
N THR A 92 -4.87 7.52 -2.05
CA THR A 92 -3.48 7.48 -2.56
C THR A 92 -3.23 8.55 -3.62
N VAL A 93 -4.22 8.85 -4.47
CA VAL A 93 -4.20 10.00 -5.38
C VAL A 93 -4.08 11.31 -4.62
N ALA A 94 -4.89 11.52 -3.58
CA ALA A 94 -4.83 12.73 -2.74
C ALA A 94 -3.48 12.86 -2.00
N GLN A 95 -2.84 11.74 -1.65
CA GLN A 95 -1.49 11.69 -1.07
C GLN A 95 -0.36 11.85 -2.11
N ASN A 96 -0.69 12.06 -3.40
CA ASN A 96 0.24 12.28 -4.50
C ASN A 96 1.11 11.06 -4.88
N TYR A 97 0.58 9.84 -4.71
CA TYR A 97 1.33 8.60 -4.99
C TYR A 97 1.52 8.33 -6.48
N SER A 98 0.66 8.90 -7.34
CA SER A 98 0.77 8.76 -8.80
C SER A 98 1.22 10.06 -9.44
N GLN A 99 2.46 10.10 -9.95
CA GLN A 99 2.97 11.28 -10.67
C GLN A 99 2.16 11.57 -11.94
N PHE A 100 1.71 10.52 -12.64
CA PHE A 100 0.85 10.67 -13.82
C PHE A 100 -0.46 11.37 -13.46
N LEU A 101 -1.14 10.89 -12.41
CA LEU A 101 -2.39 11.52 -11.98
C LEU A 101 -2.13 12.91 -11.40
N ASN A 102 -1.06 13.14 -10.66
CA ASN A 102 -0.72 14.49 -10.18
C ASN A 102 -0.52 15.48 -11.34
N ALA A 103 0.07 15.04 -12.46
CA ALA A 103 0.24 15.86 -13.64
C ALA A 103 -1.10 16.12 -14.37
N TYR A 104 -2.02 15.14 -14.35
CA TYR A 104 -3.30 15.21 -15.06
C TYR A 104 -4.44 15.84 -14.25
N MET A 105 -4.43 15.72 -12.92
CA MET A 105 -5.49 16.18 -12.01
C MET A 105 -5.83 17.68 -12.13
N PRO A 106 -4.88 18.60 -12.36
CA PRO A 106 -5.22 20.01 -12.60
C PRO A 106 -6.14 20.21 -13.81
N PHE A 107 -6.01 19.37 -14.83
CA PHE A 107 -6.86 19.40 -16.02
C PHE A 107 -8.18 18.67 -15.76
N ALA A 108 -8.15 17.50 -15.12
CA ALA A 108 -9.35 16.73 -14.81
C ALA A 108 -10.36 17.50 -13.93
N LYS A 109 -9.87 18.30 -12.97
CA LYS A 109 -10.70 19.16 -12.11
C LYS A 109 -11.48 20.26 -12.85
N GLN A 110 -11.15 20.54 -14.11
CA GLN A 110 -11.93 21.48 -14.94
C GLN A 110 -13.15 20.81 -15.58
N PHE A 111 -13.20 19.48 -15.61
CA PHE A 111 -14.25 18.70 -16.27
C PHE A 111 -15.07 17.84 -15.31
N ILE A 112 -14.66 17.75 -14.05
CA ILE A 112 -15.41 17.10 -12.96
C ILE A 112 -15.97 18.22 -12.07
N PRO A 113 -17.30 18.34 -11.91
CA PRO A 113 -17.93 19.41 -11.14
C PRO A 113 -17.55 19.40 -9.65
#